data_AF-A0A2E2CZ97-F1
#
_entry.id   AF-A0A2E2CZ97-F1
#
_cell.length_a   1.000
_cell.length_b   1.000
_cell.length_c   1.000
_cell.angle_alpha   90.00
_cell.angle_beta   90.00
_cell.angle_gamma   90.00
#
_symmetry.space_group_name_H-M   'P 1'
#
loop_
_entity.id
_entity.type
_entity.pdbx_description
1 polymer ?
#
loop_
_entity_poly.entity_id
_entity_poly.type
_entity_poly.pdbx_seq_one_letter_code
_entity_poly.pdbx_strand_id
1 'polypeptide(L)'
;MDQSYISSSAEADIETLEALEEKVRWLASWTIHNANHLRESRDGLKVGGHQASCASLSAIMTALYFHVLRSDDRVAVKPHASPVFHAIQYLLGHQTREKLESFRAYGGAQSYPSRTKDNDTVDFST
;
A
#
# COMPACT_ATOMS: atom_id res chain seq x y z
N MET A 1 2.90 -21.22 -32.30
CA MET A 1 2.33 -20.14 -31.47
C MET A 1 3.05 -18.88 -31.86
N ASP A 2 2.31 -17.85 -32.25
CA ASP A 2 2.84 -16.60 -32.79
C ASP A 2 3.43 -15.75 -31.66
N GLN A 3 4.70 -15.38 -31.79
CA GLN A 3 5.45 -14.57 -30.82
C GLN A 3 4.88 -13.14 -30.71
N SER A 4 4.17 -12.65 -31.73
CA SER A 4 3.55 -11.33 -31.73
C SER A 4 2.38 -11.21 -30.74
N TYR A 5 1.65 -12.31 -30.50
CA TYR A 5 0.49 -12.33 -29.59
C TYR A 5 0.88 -12.39 -28.11
N ILE A 6 2.05 -12.98 -27.80
CA ILE A 6 2.59 -13.04 -26.44
C ILE A 6 3.14 -11.65 -26.03
N SER A 7 3.77 -10.94 -26.98
CA SER A 7 4.33 -9.60 -26.77
C SER A 7 3.27 -8.57 -26.34
N SER A 8 2.12 -8.54 -27.02
CA SER A 8 1.07 -7.55 -26.71
C SER A 8 0.40 -7.77 -25.35
N SER A 9 0.27 -9.03 -24.91
CA SER A 9 -0.30 -9.34 -23.60
C SER A 9 0.64 -8.93 -22.45
N ALA A 10 1.94 -9.17 -22.59
CA ALA A 10 2.92 -8.78 -21.58
C ALA A 10 3.07 -7.25 -21.50
N GLU A 11 3.00 -6.56 -22.63
CA GLU A 11 2.97 -5.09 -22.65
C GLU A 11 1.72 -4.54 -21.93
N ALA A 12 0.54 -5.09 -22.21
CA ALA A 12 -0.70 -4.67 -21.55
C ALA A 12 -0.69 -4.94 -20.03
N ASP A 13 -0.08 -6.05 -19.60
CA ASP A 13 0.10 -6.34 -18.18
C ASP A 13 1.02 -5.33 -17.50
N ILE A 14 2.14 -4.96 -18.15
CA ILE A 14 3.07 -3.95 -17.64
C ILE A 14 2.39 -2.59 -17.54
N GLU A 15 1.68 -2.14 -18.58
CA GLU A 15 0.93 -0.87 -18.55
C GLU A 15 -0.08 -0.83 -17.40
N THR A 16 -0.77 -1.95 -17.17
CA THR A 16 -1.72 -2.07 -16.04
C THR A 16 -1.00 -1.98 -14.70
N LEU A 17 0.15 -2.63 -14.55
CA LEU A 17 0.96 -2.57 -13.32
C LEU A 17 1.52 -1.16 -13.08
N GLU A 18 1.94 -0.43 -14.11
CA GLU A 18 2.39 0.95 -13.99
C GLU A 18 1.26 1.88 -13.51
N ALA A 19 0.05 1.71 -14.06
CA ALA A 19 -1.12 2.47 -13.62
C ALA A 19 -1.50 2.16 -12.15
N LEU A 20 -1.42 0.89 -11.75
CA LEU A 20 -1.63 0.48 -10.36
C LEU A 20 -0.54 1.05 -9.43
N GLU A 21 0.72 1.00 -9.84
CA GLU A 21 1.85 1.53 -9.08
C GLU A 21 1.71 3.05 -8.85
N GLU A 22 1.32 3.79 -9.89
CA GLU A 22 1.01 5.22 -9.77
C GLU A 22 -0.10 5.47 -8.75
N LYS A 23 -1.18 4.69 -8.80
CA LYS A 23 -2.30 4.82 -7.87
C LYS A 23 -1.88 4.48 -6.43
N VAL A 24 -1.14 3.40 -6.24
CA VAL A 24 -0.60 2.98 -4.94
C VAL A 24 0.29 4.06 -4.35
N ARG A 25 1.23 4.58 -5.15
CA ARG A 25 2.16 5.63 -4.73
C ARG A 25 1.43 6.93 -4.36
N TRP A 26 0.42 7.30 -5.14
CA TRP A 26 -0.43 8.45 -4.86
C TRP A 26 -1.18 8.27 -3.53
N LEU A 27 -1.84 7.13 -3.33
CA LEU A 27 -2.59 6.82 -2.11
C LEU A 27 -1.69 6.78 -0.88
N ALA A 28 -0.51 6.16 -0.97
CA ALA A 28 0.46 6.11 0.12
C ALA A 28 0.94 7.51 0.50
N SER A 29 1.23 8.36 -0.50
CA SER A 29 1.66 9.75 -0.29
C SER A 29 0.53 10.59 0.31
N TRP A 30 -0.68 10.44 -0.21
CA TRP A 30 -1.88 11.11 0.29
C TRP A 30 -2.21 10.69 1.72
N THR A 31 -2.09 9.41 2.06
CA THR A 31 -2.34 8.90 3.42
C THR A 31 -1.43 9.59 4.44
N ILE A 32 -0.13 9.69 4.13
CA ILE A 32 0.84 10.41 4.98
C ILE A 32 0.52 11.92 5.01
N HIS A 33 0.20 12.51 3.86
CA HIS A 33 -0.13 13.93 3.78
C HIS A 33 -1.37 14.27 4.62
N ASN A 34 -2.44 13.49 4.44
CA ASN A 34 -3.70 13.61 5.17
C ASN A 34 -3.46 13.57 6.68
N ALA A 35 -2.72 12.57 7.17
CA ALA A 35 -2.45 12.40 8.59
C ALA A 35 -1.65 13.54 9.23
N ASN A 36 -0.87 14.29 8.45
CA ASN A 36 0.02 15.35 8.95
C ASN A 36 -0.42 16.78 8.60
N HIS A 37 -1.35 16.97 7.66
CA HIS A 37 -1.71 18.31 7.16
C HIS A 37 -3.21 18.53 6.94
N LEU A 38 -4.02 17.49 6.67
CA LEU A 38 -5.45 17.66 6.38
C LEU A 38 -6.34 17.30 7.56
N ARG A 39 -6.03 16.18 8.23
CA ARG A 39 -6.75 15.76 9.43
C ARG A 39 -6.48 16.74 10.56
N GLU A 40 -7.54 17.15 11.25
CA GLU A 40 -7.43 18.00 12.44
C GLU A 40 -6.52 17.35 13.49
N SER A 41 -5.54 18.11 13.98
CA SER A 41 -4.59 17.68 14.99
C SER A 41 -4.91 18.34 16.33
N ARG A 42 -4.97 17.55 17.40
CA ARG A 42 -5.30 18.04 18.75
C ARG A 42 -4.22 18.95 19.34
N ASP A 43 -2.96 18.68 19.00
CA ASP A 43 -1.77 19.36 19.55
C ASP A 43 -0.91 20.03 18.47
N GLY A 44 -1.31 19.92 17.20
CA GLY A 44 -0.56 20.45 16.06
C GLY A 44 0.70 19.64 15.70
N LEU A 45 0.96 18.50 16.36
CA LEU A 45 2.13 17.68 16.09
C LEU A 45 1.91 16.75 14.89
N LYS A 46 2.98 16.57 14.11
CA LYS A 46 3.03 15.61 13.00
C LYS A 46 3.16 14.20 13.54
N VAL A 47 2.31 13.30 13.07
CA VAL A 47 2.34 11.87 13.43
C VAL A 47 3.41 11.08 12.65
N GLY A 48 4.00 11.68 11.61
CA GLY A 48 5.09 11.11 10.81
C GLY A 48 4.63 10.19 9.67
N GLY A 49 5.57 9.38 9.17
CA GLY A 49 5.41 8.51 8.00
C GLY A 49 6.65 8.56 7.09
N HIS A 50 7.01 7.43 6.45
CA HIS A 50 8.27 7.30 5.70
C HIS A 50 8.05 7.34 4.19
N GLN A 51 7.93 8.53 3.61
CA GLN A 51 7.68 8.69 2.16
C GLN A 51 8.78 8.08 1.29
N ALA A 52 10.06 8.32 1.63
CA ALA A 52 11.18 7.77 0.86
C ALA A 52 11.18 6.23 0.83
N SER A 53 10.85 5.58 1.96
CA SER A 53 10.75 4.12 2.01
C SER A 53 9.52 3.58 1.27
N CYS A 54 8.45 4.37 1.18
CA CYS A 54 7.28 4.01 0.39
C CYS A 54 7.59 4.11 -1.11
N ALA A 55 8.21 5.22 -1.53
CA ALA A 55 8.59 5.45 -2.91
C ALA A 55 9.49 4.31 -3.43
N SER A 56 10.50 3.91 -2.66
CA SER A 56 11.44 2.87 -3.10
C SER A 56 10.87 1.45 -3.18
N LEU A 57 9.73 1.17 -2.53
CA LEU A 57 9.10 -0.15 -2.57
C LEU A 57 7.81 -0.22 -3.39
N SER A 58 7.26 0.91 -3.83
CA SER A 58 5.99 0.99 -4.57
C SER A 58 5.92 0.04 -5.77
N ALA A 59 6.89 0.07 -6.66
CA ALA A 59 6.95 -0.83 -7.83
C ALA A 59 7.07 -2.31 -7.46
N ILE A 60 7.98 -2.66 -6.55
CA ILE A 60 8.19 -4.05 -6.12
C ILE A 60 6.92 -4.62 -5.46
N MET A 61 6.31 -3.85 -4.56
CA MET A 61 5.09 -4.29 -3.88
C MET A 61 3.89 -4.36 -4.85
N THR A 62 3.79 -3.46 -5.83
CA THR A 62 2.74 -3.53 -6.85
C THR A 62 2.86 -4.81 -7.68
N ALA A 63 4.04 -5.09 -8.23
CA ALA A 63 4.28 -6.32 -8.99
C ALA A 63 4.05 -7.58 -8.14
N LEU A 64 4.51 -7.57 -6.88
CA LEU A 64 4.30 -8.67 -5.96
C LEU A 64 2.80 -8.94 -5.74
N TYR A 65 2.05 -7.96 -5.24
CA TYR A 65 0.67 -8.17 -4.79
C TYR A 65 -0.36 -8.32 -5.92
N PHE A 66 -0.14 -7.68 -7.08
CA PHE A 66 -1.13 -7.70 -8.17
C PHE A 66 -0.82 -8.72 -9.27
N HIS A 67 0.38 -9.32 -9.29
CA HIS A 67 0.77 -10.23 -10.37
C HIS A 67 1.42 -11.54 -9.89
N VAL A 68 2.33 -11.48 -8.91
CA VAL A 68 3.16 -12.65 -8.55
C VAL A 68 2.54 -13.50 -7.43
N LEU A 69 1.96 -12.85 -6.43
CA LEU A 69 1.59 -13.46 -5.15
C LEU A 69 0.41 -14.44 -5.30
N ARG A 70 0.55 -15.62 -4.71
CA ARG A 70 -0.46 -16.69 -4.67
C ARG A 70 -1.11 -16.78 -3.29
N SER A 71 -2.24 -17.47 -3.20
CA SER A 71 -3.02 -17.59 -1.95
C SER A 71 -2.24 -18.14 -0.74
N ASP A 72 -1.24 -18.98 -0.97
CA ASP A 72 -0.45 -19.63 0.09
C ASP A 72 0.81 -18.85 0.46
N ASP A 73 1.18 -17.83 -0.33
CA ASP A 73 2.36 -17.01 -0.07
C ASP A 73 2.12 -16.11 1.13
N ARG A 74 3.19 -15.87 1.90
CA ARG A 74 3.17 -15.04 3.12
C ARG A 74 4.22 -13.95 3.02
N VAL A 75 3.85 -12.71 3.31
CA VAL A 75 4.72 -11.55 3.11
C VAL A 75 5.07 -10.87 4.42
N ALA A 76 6.36 -10.84 4.75
CA ALA A 76 6.90 -9.96 5.78
C ALA A 76 7.15 -8.57 5.16
N VAL A 77 6.16 -7.70 5.27
CA VAL A 77 6.24 -6.33 4.72
C VAL A 77 7.28 -5.52 5.49
N LYS A 78 8.09 -4.73 4.78
CA LYS A 78 8.99 -3.76 5.42
C LYS A 78 8.16 -2.77 6.25
N PRO A 79 8.42 -2.60 7.57
CA PRO A 79 7.51 -1.86 8.47
C PRO A 79 7.18 -0.45 7.95
N HIS A 80 8.22 0.28 7.58
CA HIS A 80 8.12 1.68 7.15
C HIS A 80 7.45 1.88 5.78
N ALA A 81 7.14 0.81 5.04
CA ALA A 81 6.36 0.85 3.81
C ALA A 81 4.86 0.59 4.05
N SER A 82 4.40 0.61 5.31
CA SER A 82 2.98 0.39 5.65
C SER A 82 1.97 1.23 4.85
N PRO A 83 2.23 2.51 4.47
CA PRO A 83 1.27 3.25 3.65
C PRO A 83 1.10 2.66 2.24
N VAL A 84 2.14 2.04 1.67
CA VAL A 84 2.05 1.29 0.40
C VAL A 84 1.20 0.04 0.60
N PHE A 85 1.45 -0.70 1.68
CA PHE A 85 0.66 -1.88 2.01
C PHE A 85 -0.83 -1.53 2.18
N HIS A 86 -1.17 -0.55 3.02
CA HIS A 86 -2.57 -0.18 3.22
C HIS A 86 -3.24 0.36 1.95
N ALA A 87 -2.49 1.06 1.08
CA ALA A 87 -2.99 1.47 -0.23
C ALA A 87 -3.33 0.27 -1.13
N ILE A 88 -2.46 -0.74 -1.17
CA ILE A 88 -2.70 -2.00 -1.91
C ILE A 88 -3.93 -2.72 -1.35
N GLN A 89 -4.01 -2.88 -0.02
CA GLN A 89 -5.15 -3.52 0.62
C GLN A 89 -6.46 -2.76 0.37
N TYR A 90 -6.41 -1.43 0.25
CA TYR A 90 -7.57 -0.61 -0.09
C TYR A 90 -8.03 -0.88 -1.53
N LEU A 91 -7.10 -0.92 -2.49
CA LEU A 91 -7.42 -1.24 -3.89
C LEU A 91 -7.95 -2.66 -4.07
N LEU A 92 -7.50 -3.60 -3.23
CA LEU A 92 -8.01 -4.99 -3.19
C LEU A 92 -9.33 -5.13 -2.41
N GLY A 93 -9.85 -4.06 -1.80
CA GLY A 93 -11.11 -4.09 -1.03
C GLY A 93 -10.99 -4.70 0.38
N HIS A 94 -9.78 -4.96 0.87
CA HIS A 94 -9.51 -5.48 2.21
C HIS A 94 -9.34 -4.38 3.27
N GLN A 95 -9.18 -3.13 2.83
CA GLN A 95 -9.03 -1.96 3.69
C GLN A 95 -10.02 -0.87 3.29
N THR A 96 -10.46 -0.08 4.26
CA THR A 96 -11.45 0.98 4.06
C THR A 96 -10.79 2.35 3.88
N ARG A 97 -11.49 3.29 3.24
CA ARG A 97 -10.99 4.66 3.09
C ARG A 97 -10.85 5.35 4.44
N GLU A 98 -11.80 5.11 5.34
CA GLU A 98 -11.83 5.66 6.70
C GLU A 98 -10.58 5.26 7.49
N LYS A 99 -10.05 4.05 7.27
CA LYS A 99 -8.81 3.57 7.88
C LYS A 99 -7.57 4.29 7.34
N LEU A 100 -7.53 4.60 6.04
CA LEU A 100 -6.46 5.44 5.46
C LEU A 100 -6.53 6.88 6.01
N GLU A 101 -7.72 7.46 6.09
CA GLU A 101 -7.93 8.80 6.67
C GLU A 101 -7.50 8.86 8.14
N SER A 102 -7.73 7.76 8.86
CA SER A 102 -7.35 7.60 10.27
C SER A 102 -5.94 7.01 10.46
N PHE A 103 -5.06 7.02 9.45
CA PHE A 103 -3.69 6.50 9.59
C PHE A 103 -2.95 7.07 10.81
N ARG A 104 -2.35 6.18 11.61
CA ARG A 104 -1.70 6.44 12.92
C ARG A 104 -2.59 7.02 14.03
N ALA A 105 -3.90 7.17 13.80
CA ALA A 105 -4.84 7.54 14.84
C ALA A 105 -5.25 6.30 15.65
N TYR A 106 -5.82 6.53 16.83
CA TYR A 106 -6.44 5.46 17.60
C TYR A 106 -7.55 4.78 16.79
N GLY A 107 -7.47 3.44 16.67
CA GLY A 107 -8.41 2.65 15.88
C GLY A 107 -8.26 2.77 14.35
N GLY A 108 -7.29 3.53 13.85
CA GLY A 108 -7.00 3.66 12.42
C GLY A 108 -5.94 2.67 11.92
N ALA A 109 -5.57 2.81 10.64
CA ALA A 109 -4.48 2.02 10.04
C ALA A 109 -3.16 2.25 10.79
N GLN A 110 -2.43 1.17 11.08
CA GLN A 110 -1.25 1.24 11.93
C GLN A 110 -0.02 1.84 11.25
N SER A 111 0.89 2.36 12.07
CA SER A 111 2.20 2.86 11.60
C SER A 111 3.02 1.80 10.90
N TYR A 112 2.88 0.53 11.31
CA TYR A 112 3.57 -0.65 10.81
C TYR A 112 2.53 -1.79 10.75
N PRO A 113 2.57 -2.69 9.74
CA PRO A 113 1.56 -3.71 9.59
C PRO A 113 1.48 -4.59 10.83
N SER A 114 0.27 -4.73 11.40
CA SER A 114 0.09 -5.39 12.69
C SER A 114 -1.07 -6.37 12.67
N ARG A 115 -0.79 -7.64 13.00
CA ARG A 115 -1.77 -8.73 13.02
C ARG A 115 -2.92 -8.52 14.02
N THR A 116 -2.65 -7.78 15.09
CA THR A 116 -3.60 -7.61 16.19
C THR A 116 -4.33 -6.27 16.15
N LYS A 117 -3.89 -5.35 15.28
CA LYS A 117 -4.38 -3.96 15.27
C LYS A 117 -4.87 -3.48 13.91
N ASP A 118 -4.41 -4.09 12.82
CA ASP A 118 -5.00 -3.89 11.50
C ASP A 118 -6.07 -4.95 11.24
N ASN A 119 -7.10 -4.57 10.50
CA ASN A 119 -8.17 -5.49 10.08
C ASN A 119 -7.77 -6.28 8.83
N ASP A 120 -6.69 -5.84 8.18
CA ASP A 120 -6.17 -6.29 6.90
C ASP A 120 -5.52 -7.68 7.05
N THR A 121 -5.35 -8.41 5.94
CA THR A 121 -4.64 -9.70 5.88
C THR A 121 -3.12 -9.54 6.07
N VAL A 122 -2.70 -9.11 7.26
CA VAL A 122 -1.29 -9.02 7.65
C VAL A 122 -0.80 -10.41 8.06
N ASP A 123 0.22 -10.94 7.37
CA ASP A 123 0.80 -12.24 7.71
C ASP A 123 1.72 -12.17 8.94
N PHE A 124 2.55 -11.14 9.01
CA PHE A 124 3.55 -10.93 10.06
C PHE A 124 3.53 -9.49 10.56
N SER A 125 3.65 -9.31 11.88
CA SER A 125 3.93 -7.98 12.44
C SER A 125 5.43 -7.73 12.36
N THR A 126 5.83 -6.62 11.75
CA THR A 126 7.22 -6.26 11.49
C THR A 126 7.58 -4.91 12.10
#